data_AF-A0AAV8WXW8-F1
#
_entry.id   AF-A0AAV8WXW8-F1
#
_cell.length_a   1.000
_cell.length_b   1.000
_cell.length_c   1.000
_cell.angle_alpha   90.00
_cell.angle_beta   90.00
_cell.angle_gamma   90.00
#
_symmetry.space_group_name_H-M   'P 1'
#
loop_
_entity.id
_entity.type
_entity.pdbx_description
1 polymer ?
#
loop_
_entity_poly.entity_id
_entity_poly.type
_entity_poly.pdbx_seq_one_letter_code
_entity_poly.pdbx_strand_id
1 'polypeptide(L)'
;CLCYAATTCDLTLGCDKGYCGPFKISRIYWVDAGNVTLPLDDPERAGAYEDCALSYQCAQRIVLNYLLKFGKDCNENGVTDCDDYSMINFNGGYQCQPPLNRNEPGRMWLKRYRICNPEIE
;
A
#
# COMPACT_ATOMS: atom_id res chain seq x y z
N CYS A 1 7.86 -1.89 -6.21
CA CYS A 1 7.22 -3.21 -6.02
C CYS A 1 5.75 -3.11 -5.61
N LEU A 2 5.39 -2.39 -4.53
CA LEU A 2 4.01 -2.38 -3.99
C LEU A 2 2.93 -1.96 -5.00
N CYS A 3 3.16 -0.94 -5.81
CA CYS A 3 2.26 -0.54 -6.91
C CYS A 3 1.96 -1.70 -7.87
N TYR A 4 3.02 -2.43 -8.26
CA TYR A 4 2.93 -3.57 -9.16
C TYR A 4 2.22 -4.75 -8.50
N ALA A 5 2.48 -5.00 -7.22
CA ALA A 5 1.78 -6.01 -6.44
C ALA A 5 0.26 -5.77 -6.38
N ALA A 6 -0.13 -4.51 -6.13
CA ALA A 6 -1.53 -4.11 -6.02
C ALA A 6 -2.29 -4.27 -7.35
N THR A 7 -1.76 -3.71 -8.44
CA THR A 7 -2.54 -3.50 -9.67
C THR A 7 -1.75 -3.68 -10.96
N THR A 8 -0.56 -4.29 -10.90
CA THR A 8 0.45 -4.18 -11.97
C THR A 8 0.84 -2.73 -12.29
N CYS A 9 0.65 -1.84 -11.30
CA CYS A 9 0.87 -0.40 -11.39
C CYS A 9 0.08 0.27 -12.51
N ASP A 10 -1.18 -0.14 -12.68
CA ASP A 10 -2.10 0.46 -13.64
C ASP A 10 -2.55 1.85 -13.15
N LEU A 11 -1.97 2.88 -13.77
CA LEU A 11 -2.23 4.30 -13.45
C LEU A 11 -3.61 4.78 -13.94
N THR A 12 -4.35 3.96 -14.69
CA THR A 12 -5.67 4.32 -15.22
C THR A 12 -6.82 3.95 -14.28
N LEU A 13 -6.52 3.21 -13.20
CA LEU A 13 -7.53 2.76 -12.25
C LEU A 13 -8.14 3.91 -11.45
N GLY A 14 -9.47 4.01 -11.52
CA GLY A 14 -10.28 4.85 -10.66
C GLY A 14 -10.46 4.28 -9.25
N CYS A 15 -11.58 4.62 -8.63
CA CYS A 15 -12.00 4.06 -7.35
C CYS A 15 -13.01 2.93 -7.56
N ASP A 16 -12.80 1.80 -6.90
CA ASP A 16 -13.71 0.66 -6.89
C ASP A 16 -13.84 0.10 -5.47
N LYS A 17 -15.07 -0.06 -4.99
CA LYS A 17 -15.40 -0.59 -3.65
C LYS A 17 -14.63 0.07 -2.49
N GLY A 18 -14.38 1.37 -2.59
CA GLY A 18 -13.67 2.14 -1.55
C GLY A 18 -12.14 2.03 -1.60
N TYR A 19 -11.57 1.49 -2.68
CA TYR A 19 -10.14 1.46 -2.94
C TYR A 19 -9.82 2.24 -4.22
N CYS A 20 -8.84 3.14 -4.16
CA CYS A 20 -8.54 4.06 -5.25
C CYS A 20 -7.11 3.89 -5.78
N GLY A 21 -6.98 4.07 -7.09
CA GLY A 21 -5.71 4.29 -7.76
C GLY A 21 -4.79 3.07 -7.84
N PRO A 22 -3.56 3.29 -8.33
CA PRO A 22 -2.64 2.22 -8.69
C PRO A 22 -2.13 1.43 -7.47
N PHE A 23 -2.23 1.99 -6.27
CA PHE A 23 -1.84 1.32 -5.02
C PHE A 23 -3.02 0.67 -4.28
N LYS A 24 -4.26 0.73 -4.81
CA LYS A 24 -5.47 0.25 -4.13
C LYS A 24 -5.54 0.76 -2.67
N ILE A 25 -5.37 2.06 -2.49
CA ILE A 25 -5.39 2.70 -1.16
C ILE A 25 -6.85 2.82 -0.72
N SER A 26 -7.17 2.44 0.51
CA SER A 26 -8.49 2.70 1.12
C SER A 26 -8.50 4.01 1.90
N ARG A 27 -9.69 4.54 2.21
CA ARG A 27 -9.81 5.75 3.05
C ARG A 27 -9.17 5.56 4.43
N ILE A 28 -9.32 4.39 5.06
CA ILE A 28 -8.70 4.11 6.37
C ILE A 28 -7.18 4.12 6.25
N TYR A 29 -6.61 3.50 5.21
CA TYR A 29 -5.17 3.52 4.94
C TYR A 29 -4.66 4.97 4.83
N TRP A 30 -5.38 5.81 4.09
CA TRP A 30 -5.05 7.23 3.92
C TRP A 30 -5.11 8.03 5.23
N VAL A 31 -6.13 7.80 6.07
CA VAL A 31 -6.23 8.42 7.41
C VAL A 31 -5.05 8.01 8.26
N ASP A 32 -4.74 6.72 8.27
CA ASP A 32 -3.62 6.18 9.02
C ASP A 32 -2.26 6.73 8.57
N ALA A 33 -2.13 7.06 7.29
CA ALA A 33 -0.96 7.70 6.70
C ALA A 33 -0.85 9.21 7.00
N GLY A 34 -1.79 9.77 7.79
CA GLY A 34 -1.78 11.17 8.19
C GLY A 34 -2.53 12.11 7.22
N ASN A 35 -3.55 11.60 6.53
CA ASN A 35 -4.43 12.40 5.65
C ASN A 35 -3.66 13.17 4.57
N VAL A 36 -2.66 12.55 3.94
CA VAL A 36 -1.82 13.21 2.92
C VAL A 36 -2.66 13.69 1.75
N THR A 37 -2.55 14.97 1.38
CA THR A 37 -3.31 15.56 0.27
C THR A 37 -2.43 16.02 -0.89
N LEU A 38 -3.06 16.45 -1.98
CA LEU A 38 -2.38 17.22 -3.03
C LEU A 38 -1.94 18.59 -2.47
N PRO A 39 -0.95 19.25 -3.10
CA PRO A 39 -0.57 20.60 -2.69
C PRO A 39 -1.77 21.55 -2.67
N LEU A 40 -1.89 22.35 -1.60
CA LEU A 40 -2.96 23.33 -1.38
C LEU A 40 -4.38 22.75 -1.20
N ASP A 41 -4.49 21.44 -1.02
CA ASP A 41 -5.77 20.78 -0.77
C ASP A 41 -6.00 20.55 0.74
N ASP A 42 -7.27 20.52 1.13
CA ASP A 42 -7.72 20.41 2.52
C ASP A 42 -7.95 18.93 2.91
N PRO A 43 -7.29 18.39 3.94
CA PRO A 43 -7.52 17.01 4.39
C PRO A 43 -8.97 16.74 4.83
N GLU A 44 -9.74 17.75 5.23
CA GLU A 44 -11.14 17.56 5.62
C GLU A 44 -12.11 17.60 4.42
N ARG A 45 -11.62 17.93 3.22
CA ARG A 45 -12.45 17.93 2.01
C ARG A 45 -12.85 16.50 1.65
N ALA A 46 -14.14 16.30 1.35
CA ALA A 46 -14.71 14.99 1.05
C ALA A 46 -13.92 14.20 -0.02
N GLY A 47 -13.37 14.86 -1.04
CA GLY A 47 -12.61 14.25 -2.15
C GLY A 47 -11.09 14.24 -2.01
N ALA A 48 -10.53 14.71 -0.89
CA ALA A 48 -9.07 14.82 -0.72
C ALA A 48 -8.34 13.47 -0.78
N TYR A 49 -8.98 12.44 -0.20
CA TYR A 49 -8.52 11.06 -0.27
C TYR A 49 -8.46 10.55 -1.71
N GLU A 50 -9.56 10.65 -2.44
CA GLU A 50 -9.69 10.11 -3.80
C GLU A 50 -8.69 10.81 -4.73
N ASP A 51 -8.62 12.15 -4.71
CA ASP A 51 -7.74 12.93 -5.57
C ASP A 51 -6.26 12.59 -5.32
N CYS A 52 -5.86 12.42 -4.05
CA CYS A 52 -4.50 12.03 -3.72
C CYS A 52 -4.21 10.55 -4.04
N ALA A 53 -5.14 9.63 -3.78
CA ALA A 53 -4.95 8.21 -4.06
C ALA A 53 -4.88 7.90 -5.56
N LEU A 54 -5.54 8.70 -6.41
CA LEU A 54 -5.49 8.59 -7.87
C LEU A 54 -4.22 9.23 -8.47
N SER A 55 -3.66 10.26 -7.82
CA SER A 55 -2.40 10.86 -8.25
C SER A 55 -1.20 10.00 -7.85
N TYR A 56 -0.47 9.45 -8.82
CA TYR A 56 0.66 8.53 -8.55
C TYR A 56 1.66 9.09 -7.53
N GLN A 57 2.09 10.34 -7.68
CA GLN A 57 3.05 10.96 -6.75
C GLN A 57 2.44 11.18 -5.36
N CYS A 58 1.15 11.51 -5.28
CA CYS A 58 0.48 11.73 -4.00
C CYS A 58 0.23 10.40 -3.28
N ALA A 59 -0.23 9.39 -4.01
CA ALA A 59 -0.38 8.01 -3.55
C ALA A 59 0.94 7.42 -3.03
N GLN A 60 2.07 7.69 -3.67
CA GLN A 60 3.39 7.29 -3.16
C GLN A 60 3.67 7.88 -1.77
N ARG A 61 3.33 9.14 -1.53
CA ARG A 61 3.49 9.78 -0.22
C ARG A 61 2.56 9.18 0.83
N ILE A 62 1.31 8.85 0.46
CA ILE A 62 0.39 8.11 1.33
C ILE A 62 1.03 6.78 1.75
N VAL A 63 1.51 6.01 0.78
CA VAL A 63 2.14 4.70 1.04
C VAL A 63 3.37 4.86 1.92
N LEU A 64 4.26 5.80 1.59
CA LEU A 64 5.48 6.05 2.37
C LEU A 64 5.17 6.41 3.82
N ASN A 65 4.25 7.35 4.07
CA ASN A 65 3.87 7.73 5.43
C ASN A 65 3.27 6.57 6.22
N TYR A 66 2.45 5.74 5.58
CA TYR A 66 1.89 4.55 6.22
C TYR A 66 3.00 3.55 6.60
N LEU A 67 3.94 3.28 5.70
CA LEU A 67 5.06 2.38 5.99
C LEU A 67 5.98 2.95 7.07
N LEU A 68 6.22 4.27 7.09
CA LEU A 68 6.98 4.93 8.15
C LEU A 68 6.30 4.80 9.51
N LYS A 69 4.96 4.89 9.57
CA LYS A 69 4.19 4.74 10.81
C LYS A 69 4.18 3.30 11.34
N PHE A 70 4.11 2.32 10.45
CA PHE A 70 3.87 0.92 10.82
C PHE A 70 5.06 -0.02 10.64
N GLY A 71 6.21 0.49 10.18
CA GLY A 71 7.42 -0.27 9.95
C GLY A 71 7.82 -1.08 11.19
N LYS A 72 7.87 -2.40 11.02
CA LYS A 72 8.26 -3.39 12.04
C LYS A 72 8.56 -4.71 11.33
N ASP A 73 9.33 -5.56 11.99
CA ASP A 73 9.57 -6.93 11.56
C ASP A 73 8.26 -7.73 11.68
N CYS A 74 7.74 -8.15 10.54
CA CYS A 74 6.45 -8.82 10.38
C CYS A 74 6.61 -10.32 10.17
N ASN A 75 7.74 -10.74 9.60
CA ASN A 75 8.06 -12.14 9.35
C ASN A 75 8.93 -12.78 10.44
N GLU A 76 9.33 -11.99 11.44
CA GLU A 76 10.14 -12.36 12.61
C GLU A 76 11.56 -12.86 12.23
N ASN A 77 12.13 -12.32 11.15
CA ASN A 77 13.48 -12.67 10.70
C ASN A 77 14.61 -11.82 11.33
N GLY A 78 14.27 -10.85 12.18
CA GLY A 78 15.20 -9.95 12.87
C GLY A 78 15.57 -8.69 12.10
N VAL A 79 15.00 -8.45 10.93
CA VAL A 79 15.22 -7.28 10.07
C VAL A 79 13.88 -6.66 9.70
N THR A 80 13.84 -5.35 9.47
CA THR A 80 12.67 -4.69 8.86
C THR A 80 13.04 -4.25 7.44
N ASP A 81 12.50 -4.96 6.44
CA ASP A 81 12.87 -4.77 5.04
C ASP A 81 11.65 -4.73 4.09
N CYS A 82 11.92 -4.93 2.79
CA CYS A 82 10.89 -4.87 1.75
C CYS A 82 9.79 -5.92 1.93
N ASP A 83 10.11 -7.09 2.48
CA ASP A 83 9.13 -8.15 2.69
C ASP A 83 8.16 -7.77 3.80
N ASP A 84 8.66 -7.15 4.87
CA ASP A 84 7.82 -6.60 5.93
C ASP A 84 6.93 -5.46 5.43
N TYR A 85 7.47 -4.55 4.62
CA TYR A 85 6.67 -3.49 4.01
C TYR A 85 5.62 -4.02 3.04
N SER A 86 5.88 -5.14 2.35
CA SER A 86 4.90 -5.85 1.53
C SER A 86 3.79 -6.45 2.38
N MET A 87 4.15 -7.07 3.52
CA MET A 87 3.20 -7.60 4.50
C MET A 87 2.35 -6.49 5.12
N ILE A 88 2.95 -5.38 5.54
CA ILE A 88 2.25 -4.20 6.09
C ILE A 88 1.26 -3.62 5.08
N ASN A 89 1.68 -3.48 3.81
CA ASN A 89 0.83 -2.87 2.79
C ASN A 89 -0.40 -3.75 2.47
N PHE A 90 -0.23 -5.07 2.40
CA PHE A 90 -1.33 -5.98 2.08
C PHE A 90 -2.22 -6.32 3.29
N ASN A 91 -1.63 -6.56 4.46
CA ASN A 91 -2.36 -6.99 5.66
C ASN A 91 -2.88 -5.82 6.50
N GLY A 92 -2.26 -4.66 6.38
CA GLY A 92 -2.44 -3.53 7.28
C GLY A 92 -1.39 -3.52 8.41
N GLY A 93 -1.08 -2.31 8.87
CA GLY A 93 0.02 -2.07 9.82
C GLY A 93 -0.22 -2.55 11.25
N TYR A 94 -1.47 -2.76 11.66
CA TYR A 94 -1.77 -3.25 13.00
C TYR A 94 -1.45 -4.74 13.18
N GLN A 95 -1.72 -5.56 12.15
CA GLN A 95 -1.55 -7.02 12.17
C GLN A 95 -0.92 -7.49 10.86
N CYS A 96 0.38 -7.25 10.69
CA CYS A 96 1.08 -7.57 9.45
C CYS A 96 1.57 -9.01 9.36
N GLN A 97 1.61 -9.77 10.45
CA GLN A 97 2.17 -11.12 10.53
C GLN A 97 1.48 -12.22 9.71
N PRO A 98 0.15 -12.21 9.46
CA PRO A 98 -0.44 -13.35 8.78
C PRO A 98 0.11 -13.49 7.35
N PRO A 99 0.39 -14.71 6.88
CA PRO A 99 1.13 -14.92 5.66
C PRO A 99 0.35 -14.41 4.44
N LEU A 100 1.08 -13.89 3.45
CA LEU A 100 0.48 -13.33 2.24
C LEU A 100 -0.24 -14.39 1.41
N ASN A 101 0.21 -15.65 1.39
CA ASN A 101 -0.41 -16.72 0.60
C ASN A 101 -1.70 -17.32 1.20
N ARG A 102 -2.23 -16.75 2.30
CA ARG A 102 -3.39 -17.31 3.03
C ARG A 102 -4.70 -17.33 2.25
N ASN A 103 -4.86 -16.48 1.25
CA ASN A 103 -6.06 -16.40 0.41
C ASN A 103 -5.69 -16.06 -1.04
N GLU A 104 -6.67 -16.11 -1.94
CA GLU A 104 -6.44 -15.87 -3.36
C GLU A 104 -5.90 -14.46 -3.67
N PRO A 105 -6.46 -13.35 -3.12
CA PRO A 105 -5.89 -12.02 -3.32
C PRO A 105 -4.42 -11.92 -2.89
N GLY A 106 -4.09 -12.52 -1.74
CA GLY A 106 -2.74 -12.48 -1.21
C GLY A 106 -1.75 -13.36 -1.98
N ARG A 107 -2.19 -14.49 -2.53
CA ARG A 107 -1.37 -15.26 -3.49
C ARG A 107 -1.07 -14.45 -4.75
N MET A 108 -2.05 -13.73 -5.28
CA MET A 108 -1.85 -12.86 -6.45
C MET A 108 -0.91 -11.70 -6.12
N TRP A 109 -1.08 -11.06 -4.96
CA TRP A 109 -0.19 -10.03 -4.44
C TRP A 109 1.25 -10.54 -4.37
N LEU A 110 1.48 -11.66 -3.68
CA LEU A 110 2.80 -12.25 -3.49
C LEU A 110 3.45 -12.62 -4.83
N LYS A 111 2.69 -13.20 -5.76
CA LYS A 111 3.19 -13.53 -7.11
C LYS A 111 3.72 -12.30 -7.83
N ARG A 112 2.97 -11.19 -7.82
CA ARG A 112 3.37 -9.94 -8.48
C ARG A 112 4.51 -9.24 -7.74
N TYR A 113 4.51 -9.27 -6.42
CA TYR A 113 5.57 -8.69 -5.59
C TYR A 113 6.93 -9.34 -5.92
N ARG A 114 6.99 -10.67 -5.99
CA ARG A 114 8.21 -11.44 -6.32
C ARG A 114 8.77 -11.15 -7.71
N ILE A 115 7.96 -10.68 -8.66
CA ILE A 115 8.45 -10.23 -9.98
C ILE A 115 9.34 -8.98 -9.83
N CYS A 116 9.02 -8.10 -8.88
CA CYS A 116 9.79 -6.86 -8.66
C CYS A 116 10.82 -6.95 -7.53
N ASN A 117 10.70 -7.93 -6.63
CA ASN A 117 11.68 -8.24 -5.59
C ASN A 117 12.08 -9.71 -5.69
N PRO A 118 12.88 -10.10 -6.70
CA PRO A 118 13.33 -11.47 -6.84
C PRO A 118 14.31 -11.82 -5.71
N GLU A 119 14.11 -12.99 -5.09
CA GLU A 119 15.13 -13.59 -4.22
C GLU A 119 16.36 -13.89 -5.09
N ILE A 120 17.53 -13.43 -4.63
CA ILE A 120 18.80 -13.74 -5.30
C ILE A 120 19.28 -15.07 -4.69
N GLU A 121 19.25 -16.13 -5.50
CA GLU A 121 19.88 -17.43 -5.19
C GLU A 121 21.41 -17.34 -5.16
#